data_AF-R0HQL0-F1
#
_entry.id   AF-R0HQL0-F1
#
_cell.length_a   1.000
_cell.length_b   1.000
_cell.length_c   1.000
_cell.angle_alpha   90.00
_cell.angle_beta   90.00
_cell.angle_gamma   90.00
#
_symmetry.space_group_name_H-M   'P 1'
#
loop_
_entity.id
_entity.type
_entity.pdbx_description
1 polymer ?
#
loop_
_entity_poly.entity_id
_entity_poly.type
_entity_poly.pdbx_seq_one_letter_code
_entity_poly.pdbx_strand_id
1 'polypeptide(L)'
;MAAALSSSLYISPKKPSCPQQSQSTNLSTKPTSIKTTLHSHPLFSVADQAVTLQMKEKILCLELMGIDSGKALSLNPFLRSASLDSIESVLHFLQSRGIYPNDLPRILGMCPTILTSDIRTELNPVFMFLSNDLNVPENSFRRVIKKCPRLLISSVEDQLKPALFYLQRLGFDDLEALAYQDPILLVSSVEHTLIPKLRFLESIGYSRSEAIGMILRCPALFTFSIENNFKPKLDYFMSGIKGKLETLKEFPQYFAFSLEKRIKPRHIESMERGLELPLSLMLKSTDEEFEQLLTQPSSVANV
;
A
#
# COMPACT_ATOMS: atom_id res chain seq x y z
N MET A 1 10.44 20.02 9.54
CA MET A 1 9.77 20.57 8.34
C MET A 1 10.70 20.37 7.16
N ALA A 2 10.35 19.50 6.21
CA ALA A 2 10.89 19.38 4.84
C ALA A 2 10.30 18.07 4.29
N ALA A 3 9.31 18.12 3.40
CA ALA A 3 9.44 18.38 1.95
C ALA A 3 9.82 17.10 1.19
N ALA A 4 8.80 16.58 0.50
CA ALA A 4 8.83 15.44 -0.39
C ALA A 4 9.37 15.84 -1.76
N LEU A 5 10.22 15.00 -2.35
CA LEU A 5 10.43 14.91 -3.80
C LEU A 5 10.85 13.49 -4.16
N SER A 6 10.09 12.83 -5.03
CA SER A 6 10.62 12.47 -6.35
C SER A 6 9.51 11.90 -7.24
N SER A 7 9.18 12.69 -8.26
CA SER A 7 8.57 12.24 -9.52
C SER A 7 9.58 11.37 -10.28
N SER A 8 9.10 10.39 -11.05
CA SER A 8 9.89 9.73 -12.09
C SER A 8 8.99 9.36 -13.26
N LEU A 9 9.36 9.98 -14.39
CA LEU A 9 8.77 9.88 -15.71
C LEU A 9 9.04 8.47 -16.28
N TYR A 10 7.98 7.79 -16.73
CA TYR A 10 8.11 6.55 -17.51
C TYR A 10 8.09 6.89 -19.00
N ILE A 11 9.18 6.53 -19.69
CA ILE A 11 9.32 6.54 -21.15
C ILE A 11 9.22 5.08 -21.63
N SER A 12 8.22 4.79 -22.47
CA SER A 12 8.02 3.47 -23.09
C SER A 12 8.85 3.28 -24.36
N PRO A 13 9.40 2.08 -24.65
CA PRO A 13 9.96 1.77 -25.96
C PRO A 13 8.92 1.13 -26.90
N LYS A 14 9.02 1.52 -28.18
CA LYS A 14 8.23 1.08 -29.35
C LYS A 14 8.48 -0.39 -29.72
N LYS A 15 7.45 -1.08 -30.21
CA LYS A 15 7.52 -2.39 -30.90
C LYS A 15 7.78 -2.20 -32.41
N PRO A 16 8.51 -3.13 -33.07
CA PRO A 16 8.63 -3.16 -34.53
C PRO A 16 7.54 -4.04 -35.20
N SER A 17 7.37 -3.81 -36.51
CA SER A 17 6.27 -4.22 -37.39
C SER A 17 6.69 -5.13 -38.56
N CYS A 18 5.68 -5.74 -39.22
CA CYS A 18 5.60 -6.39 -40.56
C CYS A 18 5.87 -7.91 -40.71
N PRO A 19 5.39 -8.60 -41.78
CA PRO A 19 4.05 -8.61 -42.42
C PRO A 19 3.50 -10.04 -42.78
N GLN A 20 2.37 -10.05 -43.51
CA GLN A 20 1.36 -11.09 -43.85
C GLN A 20 1.77 -12.35 -44.64
N GLN A 21 0.97 -13.44 -44.49
CA GLN A 21 0.27 -14.21 -45.57
C GLN A 21 -0.64 -15.31 -44.93
N SER A 22 -1.96 -15.16 -44.93
CA SER A 22 -2.97 -15.67 -45.90
C SER A 22 -3.23 -17.18 -45.85
N GLN A 23 -4.42 -17.58 -45.37
CA GLN A 23 -5.28 -18.55 -46.05
C GLN A 23 -6.72 -18.47 -45.54
N SER A 24 -7.63 -18.46 -46.50
CA SER A 24 -9.07 -18.22 -46.47
C SER A 24 -9.87 -19.46 -46.13
N THR A 25 -10.90 -19.32 -45.29
CA THR A 25 -12.14 -20.11 -45.38
C THR A 25 -13.35 -19.23 -45.08
N ASN A 26 -14.27 -19.18 -46.04
CA ASN A 26 -15.53 -18.45 -45.99
C ASN A 26 -16.55 -19.23 -45.14
N LEU A 27 -17.02 -18.66 -44.04
CA LEU A 27 -18.39 -18.89 -43.56
C LEU A 27 -19.06 -17.55 -43.30
N SER A 28 -19.98 -17.22 -44.19
CA SER A 28 -20.88 -16.08 -44.12
C SER A 28 -21.98 -16.36 -43.09
N THR A 29 -21.99 -15.61 -41.99
CA THR A 29 -23.18 -15.36 -41.18
C THR A 29 -23.19 -13.90 -40.76
N LYS A 30 -24.00 -13.08 -41.45
CA LYS A 30 -24.28 -11.68 -41.11
C LYS A 30 -24.74 -11.54 -39.65
N PRO A 31 -24.17 -10.64 -38.85
CA PRO A 31 -24.84 -10.16 -37.64
C PRO A 31 -25.46 -8.80 -37.94
N THR A 32 -26.65 -8.76 -38.56
CA THR A 32 -27.32 -7.46 -38.81
C THR A 32 -28.82 -7.59 -38.88
N SER A 33 -29.49 -7.29 -37.77
CA SER A 33 -30.83 -6.66 -37.75
C SER A 33 -31.35 -6.30 -36.35
N ILE A 34 -30.63 -6.61 -35.26
CA ILE A 34 -31.06 -6.20 -33.91
C ILE A 34 -30.29 -4.96 -33.42
N LYS A 35 -28.97 -4.88 -33.66
CA LYS A 35 -28.14 -3.74 -33.19
C LYS A 35 -28.41 -2.43 -33.92
N THR A 36 -28.60 -2.45 -35.24
CA THR A 36 -28.80 -1.24 -36.07
C THR A 36 -30.16 -0.57 -35.86
N THR A 37 -31.14 -1.30 -35.34
CA THR A 37 -32.53 -0.86 -35.15
C THR A 37 -32.82 -0.40 -33.72
N LEU A 38 -31.97 -0.79 -32.76
CA LEU A 38 -32.02 -0.28 -31.39
C LEU A 38 -31.51 1.16 -31.32
N HIS A 39 -30.38 1.48 -31.96
CA HIS A 39 -29.78 2.81 -31.93
C HIS A 39 -30.62 3.92 -32.58
N SER A 40 -31.58 3.57 -33.45
CA SER A 40 -32.51 4.50 -34.09
C SER A 40 -33.85 4.63 -33.35
N HIS A 41 -34.08 3.85 -32.29
CA HIS A 41 -35.33 3.89 -31.54
C HIS A 41 -35.35 5.12 -30.61
N PRO A 42 -36.43 5.92 -30.58
CA PRO A 42 -36.52 7.13 -29.74
C PRO A 42 -36.24 6.86 -28.26
N LEU A 43 -36.76 5.73 -27.74
CA LEU A 43 -36.51 5.31 -26.35
C LEU A 43 -35.04 4.94 -26.08
N PHE A 44 -34.31 4.44 -27.07
CA PHE A 44 -32.90 4.12 -26.94
C PHE A 44 -32.05 5.40 -26.92
N SER A 45 -32.34 6.36 -27.81
CA SER A 45 -31.68 7.68 -27.84
C SER A 45 -31.87 8.45 -26.53
N VAL A 46 -33.08 8.45 -25.97
CA VAL A 46 -33.39 9.13 -24.70
C VAL A 46 -32.73 8.41 -23.51
N ALA A 47 -32.78 7.07 -23.47
CA ALA A 47 -32.09 6.31 -22.43
C ALA A 47 -30.56 6.51 -22.49
N ASP A 48 -29.97 6.53 -23.69
CA ASP A 48 -28.54 6.77 -23.91
C ASP A 48 -28.12 8.19 -23.52
N GLN A 49 -28.95 9.19 -23.82
CA GLN A 49 -28.74 10.57 -23.36
C GLN A 49 -28.84 10.71 -21.84
N ALA A 50 -29.82 10.06 -21.21
CA ALA A 50 -29.99 10.08 -19.76
C ALA A 50 -28.85 9.35 -19.02
N VAL A 51 -28.44 8.18 -19.52
CA VAL A 51 -27.30 7.42 -19.01
C VAL A 51 -25.99 8.22 -19.19
N THR A 52 -25.85 8.90 -20.33
CA THR A 52 -24.70 9.78 -20.60
C THR A 52 -24.70 11.00 -19.67
N LEU A 53 -25.87 11.55 -19.33
CA LEU A 53 -25.98 12.68 -18.39
C LEU A 53 -25.62 12.27 -16.96
N GLN A 54 -26.19 11.17 -16.46
CA GLN A 54 -25.86 10.62 -15.14
C GLN A 54 -24.36 10.30 -15.03
N MET A 55 -23.75 9.79 -16.10
CA MET A 55 -22.31 9.54 -16.13
C MET A 55 -21.50 10.85 -16.05
N LYS A 56 -21.92 11.90 -16.75
CA LYS A 56 -21.28 13.23 -16.68
C LYS A 56 -21.42 13.86 -15.29
N GLU A 57 -22.58 13.74 -14.65
CA GLU A 57 -22.82 14.23 -13.28
C GLU A 57 -21.91 13.53 -12.27
N LYS A 58 -21.75 12.21 -12.36
CA LYS A 58 -20.83 11.45 -11.50
C LYS A 58 -19.38 11.87 -11.71
N ILE A 59 -18.95 12.02 -12.97
CA ILE A 59 -17.61 12.50 -13.29
C ILE A 59 -17.41 13.88 -12.67
N LEU A 60 -18.33 14.81 -12.89
CA LEU A 60 -18.26 16.15 -12.32
C LEU A 60 -18.19 16.12 -10.79
N CYS A 61 -18.99 15.28 -10.13
CA CYS A 61 -18.98 15.10 -8.68
C CYS A 61 -17.59 14.65 -8.18
N LEU A 62 -17.00 13.64 -8.81
CA LEU A 62 -15.66 13.17 -8.47
C LEU A 62 -14.61 14.28 -8.64
N GLU A 63 -14.65 14.99 -9.77
CA GLU A 63 -13.70 16.07 -10.05
C GLU A 63 -13.85 17.23 -9.05
N LEU A 64 -15.09 17.61 -8.69
CA LEU A 64 -15.36 18.62 -7.67
C LEU A 64 -14.85 18.21 -6.28
N MET A 65 -14.83 16.90 -5.99
CA MET A 65 -14.25 16.33 -4.77
C MET A 65 -12.72 16.19 -4.84
N GLY A 66 -12.08 16.55 -5.95
CA GLY A 66 -10.64 16.40 -6.17
C GLY A 66 -10.20 14.95 -6.41
N ILE A 67 -11.10 14.11 -6.93
CA ILE A 67 -10.84 12.71 -7.24
C ILE A 67 -10.72 12.56 -8.76
N ASP A 68 -9.60 12.03 -9.22
CA ASP A 68 -9.39 11.72 -10.64
C ASP A 68 -10.42 10.68 -11.11
N SER A 69 -11.39 11.14 -11.90
CA SER A 69 -12.53 10.33 -12.33
C SER A 69 -12.10 9.16 -13.22
N GLY A 70 -11.08 9.36 -14.07
CA GLY A 70 -10.54 8.31 -14.94
C GLY A 70 -9.96 7.15 -14.16
N LYS A 71 -9.11 7.44 -13.18
CA LYS A 71 -8.54 6.47 -12.24
C LYS A 71 -9.63 5.81 -11.41
N ALA A 72 -10.56 6.59 -10.86
CA ALA A 72 -11.67 6.05 -10.06
C ALA A 72 -12.50 5.04 -10.84
N LEU A 73 -12.89 5.37 -12.08
CA LEU A 73 -13.65 4.48 -12.97
C LEU A 73 -12.85 3.24 -13.41
N SER A 74 -11.53 3.37 -13.56
CA SER A 74 -10.65 2.24 -13.91
C SER A 74 -10.55 1.22 -12.77
N LEU A 75 -10.50 1.71 -11.53
CA LEU A 75 -10.35 0.91 -10.32
C LEU A 75 -11.71 0.45 -9.75
N ASN A 76 -12.80 1.13 -10.12
CA ASN A 76 -14.16 0.77 -9.74
C ASN A 76 -15.13 0.85 -10.95
N PRO A 77 -15.20 -0.21 -11.77
CA PRO A 77 -16.12 -0.25 -12.92
C PRO A 77 -17.60 -0.16 -12.53
N PHE A 78 -17.99 -0.59 -11.32
CA PHE A 78 -19.37 -0.58 -10.84
C PHE A 78 -19.93 0.82 -10.60
N LEU A 79 -19.05 1.82 -10.50
CA LEU A 79 -19.44 3.23 -10.36
C LEU A 79 -20.28 3.72 -11.57
N ARG A 80 -20.09 3.10 -12.74
CA ARG A 80 -20.90 3.36 -13.94
C ARG A 80 -22.38 3.07 -13.70
N SER A 81 -22.69 1.96 -13.04
CA SER A 81 -24.06 1.49 -12.79
C SER A 81 -24.65 1.97 -11.46
N ALA A 82 -23.84 2.43 -10.50
CA ALA A 82 -24.33 2.91 -9.21
C ALA A 82 -25.24 4.14 -9.34
N SER A 83 -26.29 4.28 -8.53
CA SER A 83 -27.09 5.52 -8.51
C SER A 83 -26.36 6.64 -7.77
N LEU A 84 -26.69 7.90 -8.09
CA LEU A 84 -26.17 9.04 -7.33
C LEU A 84 -26.62 8.98 -5.86
N ASP A 85 -27.87 8.61 -5.60
CA ASP A 85 -28.40 8.46 -4.24
C ASP A 85 -27.62 7.42 -3.41
N SER A 86 -27.19 6.32 -4.04
CA SER A 86 -26.37 5.30 -3.37
C SER A 86 -25.00 5.84 -3.02
N ILE A 87 -24.39 6.60 -3.93
CA ILE A 87 -23.08 7.24 -3.69
C ILE A 87 -23.21 8.27 -2.56
N GLU A 88 -24.22 9.13 -2.62
CA GLU A 88 -24.51 10.14 -1.60
C GLU A 88 -24.77 9.50 -0.23
N SER A 89 -25.50 8.39 -0.18
CA SER A 89 -25.72 7.62 1.05
C SER A 89 -24.40 7.12 1.67
N VAL A 90 -23.48 6.62 0.85
CA VAL A 90 -22.13 6.22 1.32
C VAL A 90 -21.36 7.42 1.85
N LEU A 91 -21.38 8.56 1.15
CA LEU A 91 -20.68 9.76 1.59
C LEU A 91 -21.23 10.30 2.91
N HIS A 92 -22.55 10.36 3.06
CA HIS A 92 -23.20 10.72 4.33
C HIS A 92 -22.87 9.75 5.45
N PHE A 93 -22.84 8.44 5.16
CA PHE A 93 -22.43 7.44 6.13
C PHE A 93 -20.99 7.68 6.61
N LEU A 94 -20.04 7.88 5.69
CA LEU A 94 -18.65 8.21 6.03
C LEU A 94 -18.56 9.49 6.88
N GLN A 95 -19.32 10.52 6.53
CA GLN A 95 -19.40 11.76 7.30
C GLN A 95 -19.96 11.53 8.71
N SER A 96 -20.98 10.68 8.87
CA SER A 96 -21.53 10.30 10.17
C SER A 96 -20.51 9.57 11.05
N ARG A 97 -19.51 8.92 10.43
CA ARG A 97 -18.37 8.27 11.11
C ARG A 97 -17.15 9.20 11.28
N GLY A 98 -17.30 10.50 11.05
CA GLY A 98 -16.25 11.51 11.25
C GLY A 98 -15.26 11.64 10.09
N ILE A 99 -15.56 11.09 8.91
CA ILE A 99 -14.77 11.25 7.69
C ILE A 99 -15.34 12.41 6.87
N TYR A 100 -14.67 13.56 6.92
CA TYR A 100 -15.18 14.80 6.34
C TYR A 100 -14.74 15.01 4.89
N PRO A 101 -15.40 15.90 4.12
CA PRO A 101 -15.08 16.16 2.72
C PRO A 101 -13.59 16.40 2.42
N ASN A 102 -12.87 17.08 3.31
CA ASN A 102 -11.43 17.34 3.16
C ASN A 102 -10.55 16.08 3.20
N ASP A 103 -11.06 14.95 3.70
CA ASP A 103 -10.34 13.68 3.77
C ASP A 103 -10.64 12.77 2.57
N LEU A 104 -11.79 12.99 1.92
CA LEU A 104 -12.30 12.16 0.83
C LEU A 104 -11.38 12.07 -0.40
N PRO A 105 -10.75 13.16 -0.91
CA PRO A 105 -9.90 13.04 -2.10
C PRO A 105 -8.77 12.01 -1.92
N ARG A 106 -8.15 11.98 -0.74
CA ARG A 106 -7.10 10.99 -0.41
C ARG A 106 -7.67 9.58 -0.27
N ILE A 107 -8.77 9.43 0.48
CA ILE A 107 -9.36 8.12 0.79
C ILE A 107 -9.91 7.47 -0.49
N LEU A 108 -10.73 8.20 -1.24
CA LEU A 108 -11.39 7.70 -2.45
C LEU A 108 -10.43 7.62 -3.64
N GLY A 109 -9.43 8.51 -3.71
CA GLY A 109 -8.35 8.39 -4.70
C GLY A 109 -7.44 7.16 -4.52
N MET A 110 -7.40 6.61 -3.30
CA MET A 110 -6.75 5.33 -2.99
C MET A 110 -7.70 4.14 -3.16
N CYS A 111 -8.96 4.28 -2.76
CA CYS A 111 -9.93 3.20 -2.65
C CYS A 111 -11.30 3.63 -3.23
N PRO A 112 -11.42 3.78 -4.57
CA PRO A 112 -12.65 4.26 -5.20
C PRO A 112 -13.82 3.26 -5.13
N THR A 113 -13.53 1.99 -4.80
CA THR A 113 -14.54 0.95 -4.57
C THR A 113 -15.46 1.26 -3.38
N ILE A 114 -15.02 2.09 -2.44
CA ILE A 114 -15.82 2.54 -1.29
C ILE A 114 -17.16 3.15 -1.75
N LEU A 115 -17.16 3.90 -2.86
CA LEU A 115 -18.36 4.59 -3.38
C LEU A 115 -19.48 3.64 -3.82
N THR A 116 -19.17 2.36 -3.98
CA THR A 116 -20.12 1.32 -4.39
C THR A 116 -20.24 0.21 -3.35
N SER A 117 -19.66 0.39 -2.16
CA SER A 117 -19.73 -0.60 -1.09
C SER A 117 -21.07 -0.53 -0.36
N ASP A 118 -21.56 -1.68 0.08
CA ASP A 118 -22.74 -1.76 0.93
C ASP A 118 -22.43 -1.25 2.34
N ILE A 119 -23.24 -0.30 2.81
CA ILE A 119 -23.04 0.34 4.11
C ILE A 119 -23.17 -0.68 5.24
N ARG A 120 -24.14 -1.59 5.17
CA ARG A 120 -24.48 -2.50 6.27
C ARG A 120 -23.55 -3.72 6.31
N THR A 121 -23.21 -4.29 5.16
CA THR A 121 -22.46 -5.55 5.08
C THR A 121 -20.97 -5.37 4.86
N GLU A 122 -20.51 -4.22 4.35
CA GLU A 122 -19.08 -3.99 4.08
C GLU A 122 -18.51 -2.87 4.95
N LEU A 123 -19.09 -1.66 4.93
CA LEU A 123 -18.49 -0.51 5.61
C LEU A 123 -18.72 -0.52 7.12
N ASN A 124 -19.95 -0.72 7.58
CA ASN A 124 -20.28 -0.70 9.00
C ASN A 124 -19.51 -1.76 9.82
N PRO A 125 -19.33 -3.01 9.34
CA PRO A 125 -18.50 -3.98 10.04
C PRO A 125 -17.07 -3.52 10.27
N VAL A 126 -16.47 -2.74 9.35
CA VAL A 126 -15.12 -2.20 9.55
C VAL A 126 -15.08 -1.25 10.75
N PHE A 127 -16.06 -0.35 10.89
CA PHE A 127 -16.13 0.55 12.04
C PHE A 127 -16.41 -0.19 13.35
N MET A 128 -17.25 -1.24 13.30
CA MET A 128 -17.48 -2.12 14.44
C MET A 128 -16.20 -2.85 14.85
N PHE A 129 -15.41 -3.33 13.89
CA PHE A 129 -14.11 -3.96 14.14
C PHE A 129 -13.13 -2.98 14.79
N LEU A 130 -13.04 -1.74 14.28
CA LEU A 130 -12.20 -0.71 14.88
C LEU A 130 -12.60 -0.44 16.34
N SER A 131 -13.89 -0.34 16.63
CA SER A 131 -14.39 -0.07 17.98
C SER A 131 -14.21 -1.26 18.93
N ASN A 132 -14.65 -2.45 18.50
CA ASN A 132 -14.82 -3.60 19.40
C ASN A 132 -13.57 -4.46 19.51
N ASP A 133 -12.85 -4.64 18.40
CA ASP A 133 -11.69 -5.53 18.35
C ASP A 133 -10.38 -4.77 18.57
N LEU A 134 -10.32 -3.48 18.21
CA LEU A 134 -9.12 -2.63 18.38
C LEU A 134 -9.26 -1.53 19.44
N ASN A 135 -10.42 -1.40 20.09
CA ASN A 135 -10.71 -0.36 21.09
C ASN A 135 -10.51 1.08 20.58
N VAL A 136 -10.71 1.33 19.28
CA VAL A 136 -10.60 2.67 18.69
C VAL A 136 -11.88 3.45 19.01
N PRO A 137 -11.81 4.57 19.75
CA PRO A 137 -12.98 5.39 20.01
C PRO A 137 -13.48 6.06 18.72
N GLU A 138 -14.79 6.28 18.61
CA GLU A 138 -15.41 6.78 17.36
C GLU A 138 -14.82 8.11 16.88
N ASN A 139 -14.47 9.00 17.80
CA ASN A 139 -13.83 10.29 17.50
C ASN A 139 -12.43 10.15 16.85
N SER A 140 -11.85 8.95 16.89
CA SER A 140 -10.54 8.63 16.35
C SER A 140 -10.57 7.84 15.05
N PHE A 141 -11.74 7.40 14.57
CA PHE A 141 -11.87 6.69 13.29
C PHE A 141 -11.20 7.46 12.15
N ARG A 142 -11.40 8.77 12.11
CA ARG A 142 -10.76 9.66 11.14
C ARG A 142 -9.25 9.48 11.07
N ARG A 143 -8.57 9.38 12.21
CA ARG A 143 -7.10 9.23 12.26
C ARG A 143 -6.66 7.90 11.67
N VAL A 144 -7.33 6.81 12.05
CA VAL A 144 -7.03 5.44 11.58
C VAL A 144 -7.31 5.28 10.09
N ILE A 145 -8.49 5.71 9.62
CA ILE A 145 -8.88 5.60 8.21
C ILE A 145 -7.99 6.47 7.31
N LYS A 146 -7.61 7.70 7.73
CA LYS A 146 -6.67 8.52 6.94
C LYS A 146 -5.29 7.88 6.80
N LYS A 147 -4.85 7.14 7.82
CA LYS A 147 -3.58 6.41 7.83
C LYS A 147 -3.64 5.22 6.87
N CYS A 148 -4.72 4.44 6.90
CA CYS A 148 -4.91 3.27 6.04
C CYS A 148 -6.34 3.18 5.47
N PRO A 149 -6.64 3.87 4.35
CA PRO A 149 -7.95 3.81 3.70
C PRO A 149 -8.39 2.40 3.29
N ARG A 150 -7.42 1.49 3.08
CA ARG A 150 -7.65 0.09 2.70
C ARG A 150 -8.47 -0.70 3.71
N LEU A 151 -8.54 -0.24 4.97
CA LEU A 151 -9.40 -0.85 5.99
C LEU A 151 -10.86 -0.89 5.53
N LEU A 152 -11.35 0.18 4.89
CA LEU A 152 -12.76 0.30 4.45
C LEU A 152 -13.15 -0.66 3.32
N ILE A 153 -12.17 -1.26 2.64
CA ILE A 153 -12.40 -2.19 1.52
C ILE A 153 -11.91 -3.60 1.82
N SER A 154 -11.53 -3.86 3.07
CA SER A 154 -11.05 -5.17 3.52
C SER A 154 -12.18 -5.92 4.22
N SER A 155 -12.38 -7.19 3.86
CA SER A 155 -13.33 -8.06 4.56
C SER A 155 -12.94 -8.19 6.03
N VAL A 156 -13.89 -7.94 6.94
CA VAL A 156 -13.65 -8.10 8.37
C VAL A 156 -13.37 -9.56 8.71
N GLU A 157 -14.18 -10.47 8.16
CA GLU A 157 -14.12 -11.90 8.47
C GLU A 157 -12.95 -12.61 7.77
N ASP A 158 -12.66 -12.26 6.51
CA ASP A 158 -11.67 -12.98 5.72
C ASP A 158 -10.27 -12.34 5.77
N GLN A 159 -10.17 -11.07 6.18
CA GLN A 159 -8.90 -10.33 6.16
C GLN A 159 -8.57 -9.72 7.53
N LEU A 160 -9.41 -8.84 8.08
CA LEU A 160 -9.02 -8.05 9.26
C LEU A 160 -8.90 -8.91 10.54
N LYS A 161 -9.91 -9.75 10.84
CA LYS A 161 -9.88 -10.63 12.02
C LYS A 161 -8.80 -11.71 11.92
N PRO A 162 -8.62 -12.44 10.79
CA PRO A 162 -7.53 -13.39 10.66
C PRO A 162 -6.14 -12.73 10.82
N ALA A 163 -5.95 -11.53 10.26
CA ALA A 163 -4.70 -10.79 10.43
C ALA A 163 -4.48 -10.39 11.89
N LEU A 164 -5.49 -9.84 12.57
CA LEU A 164 -5.41 -9.50 14.00
C LEU A 164 -5.05 -10.73 14.85
N PHE A 165 -5.77 -11.85 14.66
CA PHE A 165 -5.52 -13.09 15.40
C PHE A 165 -4.10 -13.62 15.16
N TYR A 166 -3.63 -13.60 13.92
CA TYR A 166 -2.26 -14.01 13.59
C TYR A 166 -1.23 -13.10 14.26
N LEU A 167 -1.41 -11.78 14.20
CA LEU A 167 -0.52 -10.80 14.80
C LEU A 167 -0.46 -10.95 16.33
N GLN A 168 -1.61 -11.14 16.99
CA GLN A 168 -1.65 -11.44 18.44
C GLN A 168 -0.88 -12.71 18.78
N ARG A 169 -0.98 -13.77 17.97
CA ARG A 169 -0.18 -14.99 18.17
C ARG A 169 1.33 -14.78 17.99
N LEU A 170 1.75 -13.72 17.32
CA LEU A 170 3.16 -13.33 17.24
C LEU A 170 3.58 -12.41 18.39
N GLY A 171 2.66 -11.98 19.26
CA GLY A 171 2.92 -11.09 20.40
C GLY A 171 2.62 -9.61 20.15
N PHE A 172 1.84 -9.27 19.12
CA PHE A 172 1.33 -7.90 18.94
C PHE A 172 0.13 -7.65 19.85
N ASP A 173 0.40 -7.34 21.12
CA ASP A 173 -0.63 -7.14 22.14
C ASP A 173 -1.09 -5.67 22.25
N ASP A 174 -0.29 -4.73 21.74
CA ASP A 174 -0.64 -3.31 21.69
C ASP A 174 -1.58 -3.01 20.51
N LEU A 175 -2.89 -3.09 20.79
CA LEU A 175 -3.95 -2.82 19.82
C LEU A 175 -3.96 -1.35 19.36
N GLU A 176 -3.55 -0.43 20.23
CA GLU A 176 -3.45 0.99 19.86
C GLU A 176 -2.34 1.19 18.82
N ALA A 177 -1.15 0.61 19.05
CA ALA A 177 -0.08 0.63 18.06
C ALA A 177 -0.51 0.02 16.72
N LEU A 178 -1.20 -1.12 16.74
CA LEU A 178 -1.74 -1.74 15.51
C LEU A 178 -2.74 -0.84 14.78
N ALA A 179 -3.64 -0.16 15.51
CA ALA A 179 -4.63 0.71 14.89
C ALA A 179 -4.03 2.01 14.32
N TYR A 180 -3.12 2.66 15.06
CA TYR A 180 -2.68 4.03 14.74
C TYR A 180 -1.31 4.08 14.04
N GLN A 181 -0.42 3.13 14.32
CA GLN A 181 0.94 3.11 13.78
C GLN A 181 1.05 2.18 12.59
N ASP A 182 0.56 0.94 12.74
CA ASP A 182 0.75 -0.15 11.79
C ASP A 182 -0.55 -0.78 11.21
N PRO A 183 -1.61 0.00 10.88
CA PRO A 183 -2.87 -0.57 10.37
C PRO A 183 -2.74 -1.27 9.01
N ILE A 184 -1.61 -1.07 8.33
CA ILE A 184 -1.28 -1.80 7.09
C ILE A 184 -1.13 -3.32 7.33
N LEU A 185 -0.77 -3.73 8.55
CA LEU A 185 -0.61 -5.15 8.89
C LEU A 185 -1.95 -5.87 8.94
N LEU A 186 -3.01 -5.19 9.37
CA LEU A 186 -4.37 -5.73 9.46
C LEU A 186 -4.98 -6.00 8.07
N VAL A 187 -4.61 -5.20 7.07
CA VAL A 187 -5.05 -5.35 5.67
C VAL A 187 -4.08 -6.20 4.83
N SER A 188 -3.06 -6.79 5.45
CA SER A 188 -2.08 -7.65 4.77
C SER A 188 -2.50 -9.11 4.84
N SER A 189 -2.46 -9.82 3.72
CA SER A 189 -2.78 -11.25 3.69
C SER A 189 -1.84 -12.03 4.61
N VAL A 190 -2.41 -12.81 5.53
CA VAL A 190 -1.64 -13.67 6.43
C VAL A 190 -0.82 -14.68 5.62
N GLU A 191 -1.48 -15.38 4.70
CA GLU A 191 -0.90 -16.48 3.93
C GLU A 191 0.09 -16.01 2.87
N HIS A 192 -0.19 -14.89 2.20
CA HIS A 192 0.60 -14.44 1.06
C HIS A 192 1.56 -13.30 1.38
N THR A 193 1.44 -12.66 2.55
CA THR A 193 2.31 -11.54 2.95
C THR A 193 3.02 -11.79 4.27
N LEU A 194 2.30 -12.03 5.37
CA LEU A 194 2.89 -12.07 6.70
C LEU A 194 3.71 -13.35 6.93
N ILE A 195 3.12 -14.53 6.68
CA ILE A 195 3.81 -15.82 6.82
C ILE A 195 5.06 -15.90 5.92
N PRO A 196 5.01 -15.56 4.62
CA PRO A 196 6.18 -15.65 3.76
C PRO A 196 7.36 -14.78 4.25
N LYS A 197 7.08 -13.60 4.82
CA LYS A 197 8.12 -12.71 5.36
C LYS A 197 8.76 -13.29 6.63
N LEU A 198 7.96 -13.90 7.50
CA LEU A 198 8.50 -14.60 8.67
C LEU A 198 9.33 -15.82 8.24
N ARG A 199 8.84 -16.62 7.29
CA ARG A 199 9.56 -17.78 6.73
C ARG A 199 10.85 -17.38 6.03
N PHE A 200 10.88 -16.23 5.37
CA PHE A 200 12.10 -15.72 4.79
C PHE A 200 13.16 -15.46 5.86
N LEU A 201 12.81 -14.79 6.96
CA LEU A 201 13.73 -14.58 8.09
C LEU A 201 14.24 -15.90 8.68
N GLU A 202 13.38 -16.92 8.79
CA GLU A 202 13.81 -18.26 9.22
C GLU A 202 14.78 -18.89 8.20
N SER A 203 14.50 -18.77 6.90
CA SER A 203 15.30 -19.38 5.83
C SER A 203 16.72 -18.83 5.73
N ILE A 204 16.94 -17.59 6.18
CA ILE A 204 18.28 -16.97 6.19
C ILE A 204 19.09 -17.31 7.44
N GLY A 205 18.50 -18.05 8.40
CA GLY A 205 19.21 -18.62 9.54
C GLY A 205 18.72 -18.21 10.92
N TYR A 206 17.67 -17.37 11.04
CA TYR A 206 17.10 -17.04 12.34
C TYR A 206 16.19 -18.16 12.86
N SER A 207 16.22 -18.41 14.16
CA SER A 207 15.15 -19.19 14.79
C SER A 207 13.82 -18.43 14.71
N ARG A 208 12.70 -19.17 14.81
CA ARG A 208 11.37 -18.56 14.78
C ARG A 208 11.19 -17.48 15.85
N SER A 209 11.69 -17.71 17.07
CA SER A 209 11.64 -16.74 18.16
C SER A 209 12.43 -15.47 17.86
N GLU A 210 13.60 -15.60 17.24
CA GLU A 210 14.42 -14.44 16.87
C GLU A 210 13.75 -13.62 15.76
N ALA A 211 13.22 -14.29 14.74
CA ALA A 211 12.50 -13.63 13.65
C ALA A 211 11.27 -12.86 14.18
N ILE A 212 10.48 -13.48 15.08
CA ILE A 212 9.38 -12.81 15.77
C ILE A 212 9.89 -11.61 16.59
N GLY A 213 10.95 -11.79 17.38
CA GLY A 213 11.54 -10.70 18.17
C GLY A 213 12.09 -9.54 17.34
N MET A 214 12.56 -9.80 16.11
CA MET A 214 12.92 -8.74 15.14
C MET A 214 11.69 -8.00 14.64
N ILE A 215 10.63 -8.72 14.29
CA ILE A 215 9.37 -8.17 13.77
C ILE A 215 8.66 -7.32 14.82
N LEU A 216 8.59 -7.76 16.08
CA LEU A 216 7.96 -6.99 17.16
C LEU A 216 8.68 -5.65 17.39
N ARG A 217 10.01 -5.63 17.30
CA ARG A 217 10.80 -4.38 17.39
C ARG A 217 10.76 -3.53 16.14
N CYS A 218 10.45 -4.12 14.99
CA CYS A 218 10.39 -3.43 13.71
C CYS A 218 9.26 -3.99 12.83
N PRO A 219 7.99 -3.62 13.09
CA PRO A 219 6.84 -4.14 12.35
C PRO A 219 6.90 -3.83 10.85
N ALA A 220 7.59 -2.75 10.47
CA ALA A 220 7.84 -2.37 9.08
C ALA A 220 8.50 -3.47 8.24
N LEU A 221 9.19 -4.44 8.84
CA LEU A 221 9.71 -5.62 8.14
C LEU A 221 8.61 -6.37 7.38
N PHE A 222 7.38 -6.40 7.90
CA PHE A 222 6.23 -6.99 7.20
C PHE A 222 5.75 -6.18 6.01
N THR A 223 6.28 -5.00 5.74
CA THR A 223 5.89 -4.15 4.60
C THR A 223 6.88 -4.26 3.44
N PHE A 224 8.12 -4.68 3.68
CA PHE A 224 9.15 -4.75 2.66
C PHE A 224 9.02 -5.97 1.74
N SER A 225 9.45 -5.81 0.49
CA SER A 225 9.50 -6.90 -0.50
C SER A 225 10.67 -7.84 -0.22
N ILE A 226 10.44 -9.14 -0.33
CA ILE A 226 11.52 -10.14 -0.21
C ILE A 226 12.54 -9.94 -1.34
N GLU A 227 12.08 -9.96 -2.59
CA GLU A 227 12.94 -9.86 -3.77
C GLU A 227 13.59 -8.48 -3.92
N ASN A 228 12.81 -7.41 -3.74
CA ASN A 228 13.26 -6.06 -4.08
C ASN A 228 13.86 -5.29 -2.89
N ASN A 229 13.82 -5.85 -1.67
CA ASN A 229 14.36 -5.18 -0.48
C ASN A 229 15.22 -6.13 0.36
N PHE A 230 14.66 -7.22 0.88
CA PHE A 230 15.39 -8.09 1.79
C PHE A 230 16.63 -8.71 1.13
N LYS A 231 16.46 -9.42 0.00
CA LYS A 231 17.55 -10.10 -0.70
C LYS A 231 18.70 -9.16 -1.09
N PRO A 232 18.51 -8.08 -1.86
CA PRO A 232 19.63 -7.23 -2.28
C PRO A 232 20.36 -6.57 -1.11
N LYS A 233 19.64 -6.24 -0.02
CA LYS A 233 20.27 -5.67 1.19
C LYS A 233 21.03 -6.70 1.99
N LEU A 234 20.52 -7.94 2.08
CA LEU A 234 21.20 -9.05 2.71
C LEU A 234 22.46 -9.45 1.93
N ASP A 235 22.36 -9.52 0.60
CA ASP A 235 23.48 -9.84 -0.28
C ASP A 235 24.61 -8.83 -0.11
N TYR A 236 24.29 -7.53 -0.11
CA TYR A 236 25.29 -6.49 0.14
C TYR A 236 25.85 -6.55 1.57
N PHE A 237 25.01 -6.85 2.56
CA PHE A 237 25.45 -7.00 3.94
C PHE A 237 26.48 -8.14 4.09
N MET A 238 26.24 -9.28 3.43
CA MET A 238 27.11 -10.45 3.51
C MET A 238 28.38 -10.33 2.65
N SER A 239 28.26 -9.81 1.43
CA SER A 239 29.36 -9.77 0.48
C SER A 239 30.17 -8.47 0.56
N GLY A 240 29.48 -7.33 0.70
CA GLY A 240 30.07 -6.00 0.74
C GLY A 240 30.57 -5.63 2.12
N ILE A 241 29.66 -5.61 3.11
CA ILE A 241 29.98 -5.26 4.50
C ILE A 241 30.69 -6.42 5.22
N LYS A 242 30.49 -7.67 4.77
CA LYS A 242 30.98 -8.89 5.42
C LYS A 242 30.50 -9.02 6.87
N GLY A 243 29.28 -8.56 7.13
CA GLY A 243 28.68 -8.57 8.46
C GLY A 243 28.13 -9.94 8.87
N LYS A 244 27.78 -10.08 10.15
CA LYS A 244 27.19 -11.30 10.73
C LYS A 244 25.68 -11.13 10.89
N LEU A 245 24.91 -12.22 10.75
CA LEU A 245 23.45 -12.20 10.96
C LEU A 245 23.07 -11.63 12.32
N GLU A 246 23.87 -11.89 13.35
CA GLU A 246 23.64 -11.36 14.70
C GLU A 246 23.48 -9.83 14.71
N THR A 247 24.28 -9.11 13.92
CA THR A 247 24.19 -7.65 13.82
C THR A 247 22.87 -7.20 13.21
N LEU A 248 22.34 -7.93 12.22
CA LEU A 248 21.03 -7.65 11.64
C LEU A 248 19.89 -7.99 12.60
N LYS A 249 20.06 -9.03 13.43
CA LYS A 249 19.14 -9.35 14.51
C LYS A 249 19.05 -8.21 15.51
N GLU A 250 20.19 -7.67 15.95
CA GLU A 250 20.23 -6.53 16.87
C GLU A 250 19.64 -5.26 16.23
N PHE A 251 19.89 -5.06 14.93
CA PHE A 251 19.49 -3.87 14.18
C PHE A 251 18.62 -4.17 12.94
N PRO A 252 17.35 -4.60 13.12
CA PRO A 252 16.46 -4.93 12.00
C PRO A 252 16.11 -3.71 11.13
N GLN A 253 16.23 -2.49 11.66
CA GLN A 253 15.99 -1.26 10.92
C GLN A 253 16.95 -1.08 9.73
N TYR A 254 18.04 -1.85 9.63
CA TYR A 254 18.87 -1.93 8.43
C TYR A 254 18.03 -2.07 7.15
N PHE A 255 16.99 -2.92 7.16
CA PHE A 255 16.12 -3.13 6.00
C PHE A 255 15.21 -1.94 5.67
N ALA A 256 15.09 -0.95 6.56
CA ALA A 256 14.34 0.28 6.31
C ALA A 256 15.16 1.33 5.54
N PHE A 257 16.50 1.29 5.61
CA PHE A 257 17.34 2.28 4.92
C PHE A 257 17.52 1.95 3.45
N SER A 258 17.65 2.99 2.60
CA SER A 258 17.88 2.81 1.16
C SER A 258 19.24 2.16 0.90
N LEU A 259 19.27 1.09 0.10
CA LEU A 259 20.52 0.42 -0.24
C LEU A 259 21.47 1.35 -1.00
N GLU A 260 20.98 1.97 -2.07
CA GLU A 260 21.79 2.79 -2.97
C GLU A 260 22.03 4.21 -2.45
N LYS A 261 21.10 4.77 -1.68
CA LYS A 261 21.19 6.17 -1.23
C LYS A 261 21.77 6.33 0.18
N ARG A 262 21.84 5.26 0.97
CA ARG A 262 22.20 5.33 2.39
C ARG A 262 23.23 4.29 2.80
N ILE A 263 22.92 3.02 2.59
CA ILE A 263 23.75 1.92 3.08
C ILE A 263 25.10 1.88 2.35
N LYS A 264 25.08 1.77 1.02
CA LYS A 264 26.30 1.68 0.21
C LYS A 264 27.20 2.92 0.33
N PRO A 265 26.70 4.16 0.15
CA PRO A 265 27.57 5.34 0.20
C PRO A 265 28.26 5.48 1.55
N ARG A 266 27.52 5.32 2.66
CA ARG A 266 28.09 5.49 4.00
C ARG A 266 29.07 4.39 4.38
N HIS A 267 28.79 3.14 3.99
CA HIS A 267 29.73 2.05 4.22
C HIS A 267 31.04 2.27 3.45
N ILE A 268 30.96 2.63 2.17
CA ILE A 268 32.14 2.89 1.33
C ILE A 268 32.95 4.06 1.90
N GLU A 269 32.32 5.18 2.24
CA GLU A 269 33.02 6.35 2.77
C GLU A 269 33.67 6.05 4.14
N SER A 270 33.00 5.29 5.01
CA SER A 270 33.59 4.87 6.30
C SER A 270 34.83 4.00 6.08
N MET A 271 34.75 3.06 5.12
CA MET A 271 35.86 2.16 4.75
C MET A 271 37.04 2.91 4.13
N GLU A 272 36.79 3.89 3.26
CA GLU A 272 37.85 4.74 2.65
C GLU A 272 38.62 5.54 3.71
N ARG A 273 37.97 5.87 4.83
CA ARG A 273 38.60 6.53 5.98
C ARG A 273 39.15 5.54 7.02
N GLY A 274 39.05 4.24 6.78
CA GLY A 274 39.51 3.19 7.69
C GLY A 274 38.72 3.11 9.00
N LEU A 275 37.46 3.56 9.00
CA LEU A 275 36.59 3.57 10.18
C LEU A 275 35.62 2.38 10.15
N GLU A 276 35.64 1.57 11.21
CA GLU A 276 34.64 0.53 11.45
C GLU A 276 33.54 1.08 12.37
N LEU A 277 32.48 1.62 11.77
CA LEU A 277 31.34 2.16 12.53
C LEU A 277 30.25 1.10 12.74
N PRO A 278 29.64 1.02 13.95
CA PRO A 278 28.44 0.22 14.15
C PRO A 278 27.32 0.64 13.18
N LEU A 279 26.63 -0.32 12.57
CA LEU A 279 25.57 -0.04 11.57
C LEU A 279 24.49 0.89 12.10
N SER A 280 24.12 0.72 13.37
CA SER A 280 23.09 1.52 14.02
C SER A 280 23.48 2.99 14.05
N LEU A 281 24.73 3.30 14.42
CA LEU A 281 25.27 4.65 14.42
C LEU A 281 25.40 5.19 12.99
N MET A 282 26.08 4.43 12.12
CA MET A 282 26.31 4.82 10.73
C MET A 282 25.02 5.14 9.97
N LEU A 283 23.93 4.40 10.18
CA LEU A 283 22.71 4.54 9.39
C LEU A 283 21.67 5.48 10.01
N LYS A 284 21.58 5.55 11.35
CA LYS A 284 20.61 6.41 12.05
C LYS A 284 21.04 7.87 12.12
N SER A 285 22.34 8.16 12.17
CA SER A 285 22.84 9.55 12.26
C SER A 285 22.39 10.40 11.08
N THR A 286 22.17 11.70 11.27
CA THR A 286 21.90 12.63 10.14
C THR A 286 23.08 12.72 9.18
N ASP A 287 22.95 13.46 8.08
CA ASP A 287 24.08 13.65 7.15
C ASP A 287 25.20 14.44 7.81
N GLU A 288 24.86 15.50 8.55
CA GLU A 288 25.81 16.32 9.29
C GLU A 288 26.50 15.52 10.42
N GLU A 289 25.74 14.74 11.19
CA GLU A 289 26.30 13.89 12.24
C GLU A 289 27.23 12.82 11.66
N PHE A 290 26.87 12.24 10.51
CA PHE A 290 27.72 11.26 9.85
C PHE A 290 29.03 11.88 9.35
N GLU A 291 28.98 13.07 8.74
CA GLU A 291 30.19 13.81 8.36
C GLU A 291 31.09 14.11 9.57
N GLN A 292 30.50 14.43 10.73
CA GLN A 292 31.25 14.63 11.96
C GLN A 292 31.93 13.33 12.44
N LEU A 293 31.24 12.19 12.38
CA LEU A 293 31.83 10.88 12.72
C LEU A 293 33.04 10.56 11.84
N LEU A 294 33.01 10.98 10.59
CA LEU A 294 34.11 10.77 9.64
C LEU A 294 35.32 11.69 9.84
N THR A 295 35.19 12.74 10.65
CA THR A 295 36.26 13.73 10.92
C THR A 295 36.88 13.58 12.31
N GLN A 296 36.25 12.82 13.22
CA GLN A 296 36.73 12.60 14.59
C GLN A 296 36.95 11.10 14.88
N PRO A 297 38.14 10.53 14.59
CA PRO A 297 38.41 9.10 14.75
C PRO A 297 38.43 8.58 16.20
N SER A 298 38.33 9.44 17.22
CA SER A 298 38.90 9.17 18.55
C SER A 298 37.92 8.85 19.69
N SER A 299 36.58 8.84 19.49
CA SER A 299 35.65 8.65 20.62
C SER A 299 34.76 7.40 20.57
N VAL A 300 34.75 6.62 19.47
CA VAL A 300 33.75 5.56 19.28
C VAL A 300 34.21 4.17 19.76
N ALA A 301 35.43 4.04 20.28
CA ALA A 301 35.96 2.76 20.75
C ALA A 301 35.49 2.35 22.17
N ASN A 302 34.71 3.18 22.87
CA ASN A 302 34.27 2.90 24.24
C ASN A 302 32.80 3.29 24.47
N VAL A 303 31.84 2.59 23.86
CA VAL A 303 30.48 2.35 24.42
C VAL A 303 29.96 1.01 23.94
#